data_AF-Q5NNJ4-F1
#
_entry.id   AF-Q5NNJ4-F1
#
_cell.length_a   1.000
_cell.length_b   1.000
_cell.length_c   1.000
_cell.angle_alpha   90.00
_cell.angle_beta   90.00
_cell.angle_gamma   90.00
#
_symmetry.space_group_name_H-M   'P 1'
#
loop_
_entity.id
_entity.type
_entity.pdbx_description
1 polymer ?
#
loop_
_entity_poly.entity_id
_entity_poly.type
_entity_poly.pdbx_seq_one_letter_code
_entity_poly.pdbx_strand_id
1 'polypeptide(L)'
;MSQSFYITTAISYPNGKPHIGHAYEAIASDALARYHRLAGDDVYFQTGTDEHGLKMAQTARNRDIEPIALADEMSSHFKTMDDVYNISYDRFIRTTEAEHYKASQALWKTLADAGHIYLGRYEGWYSIRDEAFYKEEELVTDSKGEKLSPQGTPVEWNVEESWFFRLSAFQDKLLAYYEAHPDFIQPEARRNEVISFVKSGLADLSISRTSFDWGIPVPDSPGHVMYVWIDALTNYLTGAGYPDNKERFDRYWPADIHVIGKDIIRFHAVYWPAFLMAADIALPKKVFGHGFLLNRGEKMSKSVGNVVDPIDMAKLYGVDQIRYFLLREVTFGQDGSYSHEAIVNRINADLANDFGNLAQRSLSIIAKNGAKVPSPEDTRAEDQALMEKIAGIPHQVATAMNNVAPNQALDAIWRGVGEANLYISEQAPWTVRKTDPVRADTILYWTIEAVRQLAILCRWAMPASCDALLDLLGQGADQRDFRALSAPLVPGLPLPKPVGVFPRFVENDKNNSEKAAKDKA
;
A
#
# COMPACT_ATOMS: atom_id res chain seq x y z
N MET A 1 4.54 0.09 -27.44
CA MET A 1 4.35 -1.05 -26.51
C MET A 1 4.06 -0.44 -25.15
N SER A 2 3.08 -0.97 -24.40
CA SER A 2 2.84 -0.53 -23.02
C SER A 2 4.09 -0.80 -22.18
N GLN A 3 4.46 0.13 -21.29
CA GLN A 3 5.53 -0.14 -20.33
C GLN A 3 5.01 -1.12 -19.29
N SER A 4 5.81 -2.13 -18.93
CA SER A 4 5.49 -2.98 -17.79
C SER A 4 5.75 -2.22 -16.50
N PHE A 5 4.92 -2.46 -15.50
CA PHE A 5 5.03 -1.85 -14.19
C PHE A 5 4.79 -2.89 -13.09
N TYR A 6 5.85 -3.31 -12.41
CA TYR A 6 5.79 -4.27 -11.31
C TYR A 6 5.82 -3.56 -9.96
N ILE A 7 4.71 -3.63 -9.24
CA ILE A 7 4.53 -3.05 -7.91
C ILE A 7 4.28 -4.14 -6.88
N THR A 8 4.88 -3.99 -5.70
CA THR A 8 4.67 -4.93 -4.59
C THR A 8 4.35 -4.19 -3.29
N THR A 9 3.54 -4.81 -2.43
CA THR A 9 3.53 -4.51 -0.99
C THR A 9 4.65 -5.30 -0.30
N ALA A 10 4.88 -5.02 0.99
CA ALA A 10 5.45 -6.03 1.87
C ALA A 10 4.47 -7.19 2.02
N ILE A 11 4.99 -8.40 2.22
CA ILE A 11 4.16 -9.53 2.63
C ILE A 11 3.92 -9.48 4.15
N SER A 12 2.67 -9.61 4.57
CA SER A 12 2.28 -9.44 5.97
C SER A 12 2.63 -10.66 6.81
N TYR A 13 3.15 -10.44 8.04
CA TYR A 13 3.39 -11.52 8.99
C TYR A 13 2.07 -11.93 9.69
N PRO A 14 1.51 -13.12 9.43
CA PRO A 14 0.13 -13.44 9.78
C PRO A 14 0.06 -14.10 11.17
N ASN A 15 0.73 -13.54 12.18
CA ASN A 15 0.65 -14.01 13.57
C ASN A 15 -0.61 -13.50 14.32
N GLY A 16 -1.52 -12.86 13.59
CA GLY A 16 -2.80 -12.36 14.06
C GLY A 16 -3.61 -11.80 12.89
N LYS A 17 -4.85 -11.43 13.17
CA LYS A 17 -5.74 -10.78 12.19
C LYS A 17 -5.17 -9.44 11.69
N PRO A 18 -5.47 -9.06 10.44
CA PRO A 18 -5.02 -7.78 9.91
C PRO A 18 -5.64 -6.60 10.69
N HIS A 19 -4.88 -5.52 10.81
CA HIS A 19 -5.34 -4.23 11.31
C HIS A 19 -5.29 -3.16 10.20
N ILE A 20 -5.85 -1.98 10.46
CA ILE A 20 -5.90 -0.87 9.48
C ILE A 20 -4.53 -0.45 8.90
N GLY A 21 -3.43 -0.67 9.62
CA GLY A 21 -2.07 -0.47 9.07
C GLY A 21 -1.75 -1.33 7.85
N HIS A 22 -2.21 -2.59 7.80
CA HIS A 22 -2.02 -3.46 6.65
C HIS A 22 -2.91 -3.02 5.48
N ALA A 23 -4.16 -2.67 5.77
CA ALA A 23 -5.08 -2.12 4.77
C ALA A 23 -4.53 -0.80 4.18
N TYR A 24 -3.88 0.05 4.97
CA TYR A 24 -3.27 1.28 4.48
C TYR A 24 -2.19 1.03 3.42
N GLU A 25 -1.25 0.11 3.67
CA GLU A 25 -0.23 -0.27 2.69
C GLU A 25 -0.86 -0.88 1.42
N ALA A 26 -1.83 -1.78 1.58
CA ALA A 26 -2.54 -2.40 0.48
C ALA A 26 -3.31 -1.38 -0.38
N ILE A 27 -4.06 -0.47 0.24
CA ILE A 27 -4.83 0.60 -0.44
C ILE A 27 -3.91 1.57 -1.17
N ALA A 28 -2.81 2.00 -0.54
CA ALA A 28 -1.86 2.92 -1.17
C ALA A 28 -1.17 2.28 -2.37
N SER A 29 -0.78 1.01 -2.27
CA SER A 29 -0.16 0.28 -3.37
C SER A 29 -1.16 0.02 -4.49
N ASP A 30 -2.40 -0.34 -4.16
CA ASP A 30 -3.48 -0.50 -5.13
C ASP A 30 -3.84 0.80 -5.86
N ALA A 31 -3.82 1.94 -5.16
CA ALA A 31 -4.02 3.25 -5.76
C ALA A 31 -2.96 3.56 -6.83
N LEU A 32 -1.68 3.28 -6.55
CA LEU A 32 -0.59 3.42 -7.53
C LEU A 32 -0.78 2.44 -8.69
N ALA A 33 -1.06 1.16 -8.41
CA ALA A 33 -1.31 0.15 -9.43
C ALA A 33 -2.46 0.54 -10.36
N ARG A 34 -3.60 0.97 -9.81
CA ARG A 34 -4.76 1.43 -10.58
C ARG A 34 -4.45 2.67 -11.40
N TYR A 35 -3.69 3.63 -10.88
CA TYR A 35 -3.26 4.79 -11.63
C TYR A 35 -2.47 4.41 -12.89
N HIS A 36 -1.47 3.54 -12.73
CA HIS A 36 -0.67 3.04 -13.86
C HIS A 36 -1.52 2.28 -14.89
N ARG A 37 -2.47 1.43 -14.43
CA ARG A 37 -3.43 0.77 -15.33
C ARG A 37 -4.29 1.76 -16.11
N LEU A 38 -4.80 2.81 -15.45
CA LEU A 38 -5.60 3.86 -16.10
C LEU A 38 -4.76 4.70 -17.08
N ALA A 39 -3.45 4.83 -16.85
CA ALA A 39 -2.50 5.45 -17.75
C ALA A 39 -2.12 4.57 -18.97
N GLY A 40 -2.50 3.30 -18.95
CA GLY A 40 -2.27 2.34 -20.04
C GLY A 40 -1.02 1.47 -19.87
N ASP A 41 -0.43 1.46 -18.68
CA ASP A 41 0.69 0.57 -18.36
C ASP A 41 0.20 -0.87 -18.13
N ASP A 42 1.09 -1.82 -18.43
CA ASP A 42 0.90 -3.23 -18.15
C ASP A 42 1.36 -3.54 -16.73
N VAL A 43 0.42 -3.45 -15.79
CA VAL A 43 0.72 -3.56 -14.35
C VAL A 43 0.64 -4.99 -13.87
N TYR A 44 1.66 -5.41 -13.11
CA TYR A 44 1.60 -6.59 -12.27
C TYR A 44 1.71 -6.14 -10.80
N PHE A 45 0.68 -6.40 -10.00
CA PHE A 45 0.61 -6.00 -8.59
C PHE A 45 0.63 -7.23 -7.68
N GLN A 46 1.63 -7.32 -6.82
CA GLN A 46 1.77 -8.40 -5.83
C GLN A 46 1.56 -7.92 -4.40
N THR A 47 0.80 -8.71 -3.64
CA THR A 47 0.71 -8.67 -2.18
C THR A 47 0.83 -10.11 -1.64
N GLY A 48 0.83 -10.32 -0.32
CA GLY A 48 0.88 -11.67 0.23
C GLY A 48 1.19 -11.77 1.73
N THR A 49 1.59 -12.96 2.15
CA THR A 49 1.90 -13.28 3.56
C THR A 49 3.22 -14.03 3.76
N ASP A 50 3.92 -13.64 4.83
CA ASP A 50 5.17 -14.24 5.33
C ASP A 50 4.85 -15.23 6.47
N GLU A 51 4.81 -16.51 6.17
CA GLU A 51 4.12 -17.52 6.97
C GLU A 51 5.09 -18.37 7.81
N HIS A 52 6.40 -18.17 7.70
CA HIS A 52 7.41 -18.97 8.40
C HIS A 52 7.88 -18.33 9.72
N GLY A 53 8.77 -19.03 10.44
CA GLY A 53 9.46 -18.50 11.60
C GLY A 53 8.85 -18.86 12.95
N LEU A 54 9.65 -18.61 14.00
CA LEU A 54 9.39 -19.08 15.36
C LEU A 54 8.04 -18.63 15.94
N LYS A 55 7.61 -17.39 15.69
CA LYS A 55 6.36 -16.87 16.26
C LYS A 55 5.13 -17.57 15.71
N MET A 56 5.12 -17.94 14.43
CA MET A 56 4.06 -18.76 13.84
C MET A 56 4.01 -20.14 14.48
N ALA A 57 5.18 -20.81 14.60
CA ALA A 57 5.27 -22.11 15.26
C ALA A 57 4.81 -22.08 16.73
N GLN A 58 5.24 -21.07 17.50
CA GLN A 58 4.81 -20.89 18.90
C GLN A 58 3.31 -20.63 19.01
N THR A 59 2.75 -19.78 18.13
CA THR A 59 1.31 -19.47 18.15
C THR A 59 0.49 -20.71 17.80
N ALA A 60 0.94 -21.52 16.84
CA ALA A 60 0.28 -22.76 16.46
C ALA A 60 0.31 -23.79 17.60
N ARG A 61 1.49 -23.98 18.24
CA ARG A 61 1.63 -24.83 19.43
C ARG A 61 0.74 -24.38 20.58
N ASN A 62 0.67 -23.08 20.87
CA ASN A 62 -0.20 -22.53 21.92
C ASN A 62 -1.70 -22.74 21.63
N ARG A 63 -2.06 -22.97 20.36
CA ARG A 63 -3.42 -23.27 19.90
C ARG A 63 -3.66 -24.76 19.66
N ASP A 64 -2.66 -25.62 19.90
CA ASP A 64 -2.71 -27.06 19.62
C ASP A 64 -3.09 -27.39 18.17
N ILE A 65 -2.51 -26.66 17.20
CA ILE A 65 -2.69 -26.87 15.76
C ILE A 65 -1.36 -26.90 15.02
N GLU A 66 -1.35 -27.47 13.82
CA GLU A 66 -0.19 -27.43 12.93
C GLU A 66 0.10 -26.00 12.44
N PRO A 67 1.38 -25.59 12.29
CA PRO A 67 1.72 -24.26 11.79
C PRO A 67 1.11 -23.92 10.43
N ILE A 68 1.00 -24.89 9.51
CA ILE A 68 0.36 -24.69 8.21
C ILE A 68 -1.14 -24.37 8.35
N ALA A 69 -1.84 -24.96 9.32
CA ALA A 69 -3.25 -24.67 9.56
C ALA A 69 -3.44 -23.25 10.10
N LEU A 70 -2.52 -22.78 10.97
CA LEU A 70 -2.51 -21.39 11.41
C LEU A 70 -2.23 -20.43 10.23
N ALA A 71 -1.27 -20.75 9.38
CA ALA A 71 -0.94 -19.96 8.20
C ALA A 71 -2.13 -19.86 7.23
N ASP A 72 -2.78 -20.97 6.91
CA ASP A 72 -3.98 -21.02 6.07
C ASP A 72 -5.11 -20.13 6.63
N GLU A 73 -5.40 -20.26 7.93
CA GLU A 73 -6.43 -19.47 8.61
C GLU A 73 -6.09 -17.97 8.56
N MET A 74 -4.88 -17.60 8.96
CA MET A 74 -4.51 -16.19 9.09
C MET A 74 -4.38 -15.52 7.72
N SER A 75 -3.77 -16.18 6.73
CA SER A 75 -3.69 -15.67 5.36
C SER A 75 -5.06 -15.48 4.72
N SER A 76 -6.05 -16.31 5.06
CA SER A 76 -7.44 -16.09 4.61
C SER A 76 -8.02 -14.77 5.10
N HIS A 77 -7.64 -14.29 6.29
CA HIS A 77 -8.10 -13.01 6.82
C HIS A 77 -7.49 -11.82 6.09
N PHE A 78 -6.21 -11.90 5.72
CA PHE A 78 -5.56 -10.88 4.89
C PHE A 78 -6.17 -10.82 3.50
N LYS A 79 -6.41 -11.97 2.87
CA LYS A 79 -7.11 -12.03 1.59
C LYS A 79 -8.53 -11.46 1.67
N THR A 80 -9.27 -11.79 2.74
CA THR A 80 -10.61 -11.23 2.97
C THR A 80 -10.57 -9.71 3.14
N MET A 81 -9.56 -9.18 3.84
CA MET A 81 -9.37 -7.74 3.96
C MET A 81 -9.14 -7.12 2.58
N ASP A 82 -8.23 -7.67 1.78
CA ASP A 82 -7.93 -7.17 0.44
C ASP A 82 -9.18 -7.23 -0.47
N ASP A 83 -9.95 -8.32 -0.42
CA ASP A 83 -11.19 -8.48 -1.17
C ASP A 83 -12.24 -7.43 -0.76
N VAL A 84 -12.42 -7.20 0.55
CA VAL A 84 -13.34 -6.17 1.07
C VAL A 84 -12.94 -4.76 0.64
N TYR A 85 -11.65 -4.46 0.64
CA TYR A 85 -11.13 -3.15 0.22
C TYR A 85 -10.97 -2.99 -1.29
N ASN A 86 -11.41 -3.98 -2.07
CA ASN A 86 -11.32 -4.00 -3.52
C ASN A 86 -9.87 -3.76 -3.98
N ILE A 87 -8.91 -4.47 -3.37
CA ILE A 87 -7.51 -4.43 -3.76
C ILE A 87 -7.33 -5.27 -5.04
N SER A 88 -6.83 -4.65 -6.10
CA SER A 88 -6.69 -5.24 -7.43
C SER A 88 -5.32 -5.88 -7.64
N TYR A 89 -4.87 -6.71 -6.69
CA TYR A 89 -3.64 -7.48 -6.85
C TYR A 89 -3.80 -8.53 -7.96
N ASP A 90 -2.75 -8.75 -8.73
CA ASP A 90 -2.65 -9.82 -9.73
C ASP A 90 -2.13 -11.12 -9.11
N ARG A 91 -1.39 -11.01 -7.99
CA ARG A 91 -0.89 -12.16 -7.22
C ARG A 91 -0.98 -11.89 -5.71
N PHE A 92 -1.57 -12.85 -5.00
CA PHE A 92 -1.45 -12.98 -3.56
C PHE A 92 -0.49 -14.14 -3.28
N ILE A 93 0.76 -13.84 -2.97
CA ILE A 93 1.79 -14.86 -2.73
C ILE A 93 1.75 -15.35 -1.29
N ARG A 94 1.92 -16.65 -1.09
CA ARG A 94 2.14 -17.27 0.21
C ARG A 94 3.52 -17.91 0.23
N THR A 95 4.30 -17.65 1.27
CA THR A 95 5.65 -18.21 1.41
C THR A 95 5.64 -19.74 1.61
N THR A 96 4.50 -20.34 1.98
CA THR A 96 4.32 -21.80 2.00
C THR A 96 4.16 -22.44 0.60
N GLU A 97 4.07 -21.65 -0.48
CA GLU A 97 3.95 -22.18 -1.84
C GLU A 97 5.21 -22.95 -2.29
N ALA A 98 4.99 -24.08 -2.98
CA ALA A 98 6.09 -24.88 -3.52
C ALA A 98 6.96 -24.12 -4.53
N GLU A 99 6.39 -23.19 -5.30
CA GLU A 99 7.15 -22.31 -6.21
C GLU A 99 8.09 -21.39 -5.42
N HIS A 100 7.63 -20.87 -4.28
CA HIS A 100 8.45 -20.01 -3.43
C HIS A 100 9.60 -20.78 -2.77
N TYR A 101 9.35 -22.00 -2.29
CA TYR A 101 10.40 -22.89 -1.77
C TYR A 101 11.52 -23.08 -2.78
N LYS A 102 11.17 -23.36 -4.04
CA LYS A 102 12.14 -23.50 -5.13
C LYS A 102 12.92 -22.21 -5.40
N ALA A 103 12.24 -21.07 -5.42
CA ALA A 103 12.87 -19.77 -5.64
C ALA A 103 13.89 -19.43 -4.54
N SER A 104 13.51 -19.60 -3.28
CA SER A 104 14.39 -19.35 -2.12
C SER A 104 15.59 -20.30 -2.11
N GLN A 105 15.40 -21.58 -2.42
CA GLN A 105 16.49 -22.56 -2.57
C GLN A 105 17.40 -22.27 -3.76
N ALA A 106 16.84 -21.80 -4.88
CA ALA A 106 17.62 -21.40 -6.05
C ALA A 106 18.48 -20.16 -5.75
N LEU A 107 17.90 -19.12 -5.13
CA LEU A 107 18.67 -17.94 -4.71
C LEU A 107 19.78 -18.34 -3.73
N TRP A 108 19.46 -19.16 -2.73
CA TRP A 108 20.44 -19.66 -1.77
C TRP A 108 21.63 -20.33 -2.46
N LYS A 109 21.35 -21.24 -3.39
CA LYS A 109 22.38 -21.94 -4.15
C LYS A 109 23.24 -20.97 -4.96
N THR A 110 22.64 -20.00 -5.63
CA THR A 110 23.39 -18.96 -6.35
C THR A 110 24.36 -18.21 -5.43
N LEU A 111 23.91 -17.85 -4.22
CA LEU A 111 24.77 -17.18 -3.23
C LEU A 111 25.89 -18.08 -2.70
N ALA A 112 25.61 -19.37 -2.52
CA ALA A 112 26.59 -20.38 -2.12
C ALA A 112 27.67 -20.58 -3.19
N ASP A 113 27.25 -20.81 -4.43
CA ASP A 113 28.11 -21.06 -5.58
C ASP A 113 29.01 -19.83 -5.87
N ALA A 114 28.51 -18.62 -5.62
CA ALA A 114 29.27 -17.37 -5.72
C ALA A 114 30.20 -17.10 -4.51
N GLY A 115 30.18 -17.95 -3.47
CA GLY A 115 31.02 -17.80 -2.28
C GLY A 115 30.60 -16.67 -1.33
N HIS A 116 29.36 -16.18 -1.46
CA HIS A 116 28.82 -15.07 -0.68
C HIS A 116 28.19 -15.50 0.65
N ILE A 117 27.97 -16.81 0.85
CA ILE A 117 27.54 -17.37 2.12
C ILE A 117 28.53 -18.40 2.64
N TYR A 118 28.65 -18.52 3.95
CA TYR A 118 29.56 -19.46 4.61
C TYR A 118 28.97 -19.95 5.92
N LEU A 119 29.33 -21.17 6.32
CA LEU A 119 28.97 -21.71 7.63
C LEU A 119 29.86 -21.08 8.70
N GLY A 120 29.24 -20.50 9.73
CA GLY A 120 29.91 -19.92 10.88
C GLY A 120 29.20 -20.32 12.17
N ARG A 121 29.66 -19.75 13.28
CA ARG A 121 29.09 -19.99 14.60
C ARG A 121 28.84 -18.66 15.29
N TYR A 122 27.64 -18.48 15.84
CA TYR A 122 27.35 -17.42 16.78
C TYR A 122 27.70 -17.94 18.17
N GLU A 123 28.69 -17.32 18.81
CA GLU A 123 29.15 -17.72 20.13
C GLU A 123 28.93 -16.54 21.08
N GLY A 124 28.22 -16.77 22.19
CA GLY A 124 27.95 -15.73 23.17
C GLY A 124 27.27 -16.24 24.42
N TRP A 125 27.20 -15.38 25.41
CA TRP A 125 26.53 -15.70 26.68
C TRP A 125 25.03 -15.46 26.52
N TYR A 126 24.25 -16.54 26.47
CA TYR A 126 22.82 -16.50 26.27
C TYR A 126 22.08 -16.61 27.60
N SER A 127 21.15 -15.71 27.87
CA SER A 127 20.18 -15.87 28.94
C SER A 127 18.91 -16.49 28.39
N ILE A 128 18.56 -17.68 28.87
CA ILE A 128 17.27 -18.31 28.54
C ILE A 128 16.11 -17.45 29.07
N ARG A 129 16.25 -16.84 30.26
CA ARG A 129 15.17 -16.06 30.88
C ARG A 129 14.95 -14.71 30.17
N ASP A 130 16.02 -14.08 29.67
CA ASP A 130 15.90 -12.82 28.91
C ASP A 130 15.73 -13.04 27.39
N GLU A 131 15.86 -14.30 26.92
CA GLU A 131 15.92 -14.68 25.50
C GLU A 131 16.91 -13.82 24.68
N ALA A 132 18.08 -13.54 25.27
CA ALA A 132 19.04 -12.60 24.70
C ALA A 132 20.49 -13.10 24.82
N PHE A 133 21.28 -12.80 23.79
CA PHE A 133 22.73 -12.93 23.82
C PHE A 133 23.36 -11.66 24.39
N TYR A 134 24.35 -11.85 25.24
CA TYR A 134 25.18 -10.82 25.84
C TYR A 134 26.64 -11.07 25.46
N LYS A 135 27.36 -9.98 25.21
CA LYS A 135 28.81 -10.01 25.16
C LYS A 135 29.37 -10.17 26.57
N GLU A 136 30.58 -10.71 26.66
CA GLU A 136 31.24 -10.93 27.94
C GLU A 136 31.36 -9.66 28.80
N GLU A 137 31.58 -8.51 28.15
CA GLU A 137 31.66 -7.16 28.75
C GLU A 137 30.33 -6.68 29.36
N GLU A 138 29.19 -7.27 28.97
CA GLU A 138 27.86 -6.90 29.46
C GLU A 138 27.47 -7.69 30.72
N LEU A 139 28.23 -8.72 31.10
CA LEU A 139 27.86 -9.62 32.18
C LEU A 139 28.24 -9.07 33.55
N VAL A 140 27.42 -9.39 34.55
CA VAL A 140 27.72 -9.15 35.96
C VAL A 140 27.96 -10.46 36.68
N THR A 141 28.96 -10.52 37.55
CA THR A 141 29.24 -11.72 38.34
C THR A 141 28.59 -11.59 39.71
N ASP A 142 27.84 -12.61 40.13
CA ASP A 142 27.21 -12.62 41.45
C ASP A 142 28.21 -12.95 42.58
N SER A 143 27.74 -12.91 43.83
CA SER A 143 28.57 -13.20 45.01
C SER A 143 29.03 -14.67 45.12
N LYS A 144 28.51 -15.57 44.27
CA LYS A 144 28.89 -16.98 44.18
C LYS A 144 29.80 -17.27 42.98
N GLY A 145 30.11 -16.26 42.17
CA GLY A 145 30.97 -16.39 40.99
C GLY A 145 30.23 -16.79 39.70
N GLU A 146 28.89 -16.78 39.69
CA GLU A 146 28.09 -17.08 38.50
C GLU A 146 27.96 -15.84 37.61
N LYS A 147 28.12 -16.04 36.29
CA LYS A 147 27.90 -14.99 35.30
C LYS A 147 26.42 -14.79 35.07
N LEU A 148 25.97 -13.56 35.20
CA LEU A 148 24.59 -13.14 34.99
C LEU A 148 24.50 -12.04 33.92
N SER A 149 23.34 -11.89 33.28
CA SER A 149 23.03 -10.76 32.42
C SER A 149 23.02 -9.43 33.21
N PRO A 150 23.04 -8.25 32.55
CA PRO A 150 22.78 -6.97 33.20
C PRO A 150 21.48 -6.92 34.04
N GLN A 151 20.54 -7.81 33.76
CA GLN A 151 19.23 -7.95 34.40
C GLN A 151 19.23 -9.02 35.52
N GLY A 152 20.40 -9.57 35.85
CA GLY A 152 20.58 -10.57 36.90
C GLY A 152 19.96 -11.92 36.55
N THR A 153 19.93 -12.31 35.26
CA THR A 153 19.61 -13.70 34.87
C THR A 153 20.84 -14.55 34.73
N PRO A 154 20.79 -15.85 35.05
CA PRO A 154 21.83 -16.78 34.63
C PRO A 154 22.02 -16.75 33.12
N VAL A 155 23.29 -16.66 32.69
CA VAL A 155 23.68 -16.81 31.29
C VAL A 155 24.51 -18.07 31.12
N GLU A 156 24.37 -18.72 29.96
CA GLU A 156 25.17 -19.87 29.56
C GLU A 156 25.88 -19.58 28.25
N TRP A 157 27.09 -20.11 28.07
CA TRP A 157 27.77 -20.00 26.78
C TRP A 157 27.05 -20.87 25.77
N ASN A 158 26.44 -20.25 24.77
CA ASN A 158 25.72 -20.94 23.71
C ASN A 158 26.43 -20.71 22.37
N VAL A 159 26.57 -21.80 21.62
CA VAL A 159 27.17 -21.82 20.28
C VAL A 159 26.12 -22.32 19.31
N GLU A 160 25.54 -21.40 18.53
CA GLU A 160 24.60 -21.74 17.48
C GLU A 160 25.31 -21.68 16.13
N GLU A 161 25.38 -22.82 15.46
CA GLU A 161 25.84 -22.88 14.08
C GLU A 161 24.83 -22.19 13.16
N SER A 162 25.32 -21.34 12.27
CA SER A 162 24.48 -20.62 11.32
C SER A 162 25.26 -20.32 10.05
N TRP A 163 24.57 -20.37 8.92
CA TRP A 163 25.01 -19.75 7.68
C TRP A 163 24.99 -18.23 7.79
N PHE A 164 26.06 -17.59 7.33
CA PHE A 164 26.22 -16.15 7.27
C PHE A 164 26.35 -15.68 5.82
N PHE A 165 25.69 -14.58 5.50
CA PHE A 165 25.91 -13.82 4.28
C PHE A 165 26.96 -12.73 4.52
N ARG A 166 27.89 -12.58 3.58
CA ARG A 166 28.99 -11.62 3.61
C ARG A 166 28.55 -10.17 3.36
N LEU A 167 27.58 -9.68 4.14
CA LEU A 167 26.98 -8.35 3.98
C LEU A 167 28.02 -7.23 4.09
N SER A 168 29.04 -7.39 4.94
CA SER A 168 30.13 -6.42 5.12
C SER A 168 30.83 -6.10 3.79
N ALA A 169 30.95 -7.08 2.88
CA ALA A 169 31.60 -6.92 1.58
C ALA A 169 30.79 -6.07 0.57
N PHE A 170 29.54 -5.74 0.88
CA PHE A 170 28.64 -4.97 -0.01
C PHE A 170 28.50 -3.50 0.39
N GLN A 171 29.12 -3.07 1.51
CA GLN A 171 28.96 -1.71 2.02
C GLN A 171 29.28 -0.62 0.98
N ASP A 172 30.46 -0.66 0.37
CA ASP A 172 30.88 0.36 -0.60
C ASP A 172 30.05 0.29 -1.89
N LYS A 173 29.67 -0.92 -2.32
CA LYS A 173 28.80 -1.12 -3.50
C LYS A 173 27.42 -0.50 -3.29
N LEU A 174 26.84 -0.70 -2.11
CA LEU A 174 25.55 -0.11 -1.74
C LEU A 174 25.64 1.42 -1.70
N LEU A 175 26.66 1.99 -1.04
CA LEU A 175 26.85 3.43 -0.97
C LEU A 175 27.01 4.06 -2.36
N ALA A 176 27.83 3.46 -3.22
CA ALA A 176 28.00 3.90 -4.60
C ALA A 176 26.68 3.82 -5.39
N TYR A 177 25.89 2.76 -5.17
CA TYR A 177 24.58 2.62 -5.81
C TYR A 177 23.60 3.72 -5.38
N TYR A 178 23.52 4.04 -4.09
CA TYR A 178 22.63 5.09 -3.57
C TYR A 178 23.02 6.49 -4.07
N GLU A 179 24.31 6.74 -4.30
CA GLU A 179 24.80 7.99 -4.87
C GLU A 179 24.41 8.11 -6.34
N ALA A 180 24.59 7.04 -7.13
CA ALA A 180 24.23 7.00 -8.54
C ALA A 180 22.71 7.01 -8.79
N HIS A 181 21.91 6.52 -7.83
CA HIS A 181 20.45 6.39 -7.94
C HIS A 181 19.76 7.11 -6.76
N PRO A 182 19.68 8.46 -6.77
CA PRO A 182 19.12 9.22 -5.66
C PRO A 182 17.65 8.87 -5.36
N ASP A 183 16.90 8.43 -6.37
CA ASP A 183 15.48 8.06 -6.25
C ASP A 183 15.23 6.60 -5.83
N PHE A 184 16.29 5.80 -5.61
CA PHE A 184 16.15 4.40 -5.20
C PHE A 184 15.43 4.24 -3.86
N ILE A 185 15.65 5.15 -2.90
CA ILE A 185 15.00 5.10 -1.58
C ILE A 185 14.19 6.38 -1.41
N GLN A 186 12.89 6.23 -1.18
CA GLN A 186 11.97 7.34 -0.92
C GLN A 186 11.15 7.07 0.35
N PRO A 187 10.68 8.12 1.06
CA PRO A 187 11.07 9.53 0.90
C PRO A 187 12.51 9.80 1.35
N GLU A 188 13.02 11.01 1.07
CA GLU A 188 14.41 11.41 1.35
C GLU A 188 14.85 11.18 2.80
N ALA A 189 13.95 11.38 3.77
CA ALA A 189 14.24 11.09 5.19
C ALA A 189 14.66 9.62 5.41
N ARG A 190 14.00 8.67 4.75
CA ARG A 190 14.32 7.23 4.84
C ARG A 190 15.64 6.92 4.14
N ARG A 191 15.90 7.57 3.00
CA ARG A 191 17.20 7.47 2.29
C ARG A 191 18.35 7.87 3.21
N ASN A 192 18.22 9.01 3.89
CA ASN A 192 19.26 9.52 4.77
C ASN A 192 19.50 8.59 5.98
N GLU A 193 18.44 8.02 6.54
CA GLU A 193 18.54 7.01 7.61
C GLU A 193 19.28 5.75 7.15
N VAL A 194 18.96 5.22 5.95
CA VAL A 194 19.62 4.04 5.39
C VAL A 194 21.10 4.33 5.08
N ILE A 195 21.41 5.46 4.45
CA ILE A 195 22.80 5.84 4.15
C ILE A 195 23.61 6.00 5.43
N SER A 196 23.05 6.65 6.46
CA SER A 196 23.71 6.79 7.75
C SER A 196 24.00 5.44 8.41
N PHE A 197 23.04 4.52 8.36
CA PHE A 197 23.21 3.15 8.85
C PHE A 197 24.33 2.40 8.11
N VAL A 198 24.35 2.43 6.77
CA VAL A 198 25.38 1.74 5.97
C VAL A 198 26.77 2.36 6.20
N LYS A 199 26.86 3.69 6.34
CA LYS A 199 28.12 4.38 6.68
C LYS A 199 28.66 4.03 8.07
N SER A 200 27.81 3.54 8.98
CA SER A 200 28.25 3.16 10.33
C SER A 200 28.99 1.82 10.41
N GLY A 201 28.99 1.05 9.32
CA GLY A 201 29.63 -0.26 9.24
C GLY A 201 28.60 -1.39 9.12
N LEU A 202 28.74 -2.25 8.12
CA LEU A 202 27.94 -3.47 7.98
C LEU A 202 28.69 -4.69 8.51
N ALA A 203 28.01 -5.48 9.36
CA ALA A 203 28.47 -6.79 9.80
C ALA A 203 27.84 -7.91 8.95
N ASP A 204 28.50 -9.06 8.88
CA ASP A 204 27.94 -10.23 8.19
C ASP A 204 26.65 -10.71 8.86
N LEU A 205 25.69 -11.12 8.02
CA LEU A 205 24.31 -11.37 8.43
C LEU A 205 24.06 -12.87 8.58
N SER A 206 23.63 -13.31 9.76
CA SER A 206 23.14 -14.69 9.92
C SER A 206 21.84 -14.90 9.13
N ILE A 207 21.85 -15.88 8.23
CA ILE A 207 20.75 -16.20 7.29
C ILE A 207 20.16 -17.60 7.47
N SER A 208 20.49 -18.32 8.55
CA SER A 208 19.81 -19.59 8.91
C SER A 208 19.60 -19.74 10.41
N ARG A 209 18.72 -20.67 10.81
CA ARG A 209 18.46 -21.06 12.20
C ARG A 209 18.40 -22.58 12.32
N THR A 210 18.75 -23.10 13.50
CA THR A 210 18.63 -24.53 13.85
C THR A 210 17.65 -24.78 15.00
N SER A 211 17.19 -23.72 15.67
CA SER A 211 16.35 -23.79 16.87
C SER A 211 14.87 -24.10 16.61
N PHE A 212 14.43 -24.13 15.34
CA PHE A 212 13.08 -24.50 14.93
C PHE A 212 13.06 -25.01 13.48
N ASP A 213 11.99 -25.71 13.12
CA ASP A 213 11.81 -26.41 11.84
C ASP A 213 10.76 -25.78 10.91
N TRP A 214 9.98 -24.81 11.40
CA TRP A 214 9.00 -24.08 10.58
C TRP A 214 9.64 -22.98 9.72
N GLY A 215 10.20 -23.39 8.57
CA GLY A 215 10.79 -22.52 7.56
C GLY A 215 11.32 -23.30 6.36
N ILE A 216 11.83 -22.60 5.34
CA ILE A 216 12.39 -23.25 4.14
C ILE A 216 13.71 -23.96 4.51
N PRO A 217 13.86 -25.28 4.24
CA PRO A 217 15.10 -25.99 4.51
C PRO A 217 16.27 -25.45 3.67
N VAL A 218 17.43 -25.28 4.32
CA VAL A 218 18.66 -24.92 3.63
C VAL A 218 19.15 -26.10 2.77
N PRO A 219 19.40 -25.91 1.46
CA PRO A 219 19.96 -26.95 0.60
C PRO A 219 21.26 -27.52 1.17
N ASP A 220 21.38 -28.86 1.16
CA ASP A 220 22.57 -29.60 1.59
C ASP A 220 23.03 -29.32 3.04
N SER A 221 22.16 -28.78 3.90
CA SER A 221 22.46 -28.47 5.31
C SER A 221 21.33 -28.93 6.24
N PRO A 222 21.23 -30.25 6.55
CA PRO A 222 20.18 -30.80 7.40
C PRO A 222 20.09 -30.10 8.76
N GLY A 223 18.87 -29.83 9.22
CA GLY A 223 18.62 -29.15 10.50
C GLY A 223 18.67 -27.62 10.45
N HIS A 224 19.08 -27.03 9.32
CA HIS A 224 18.99 -25.58 9.12
C HIS A 224 17.74 -25.20 8.33
N VAL A 225 17.03 -24.19 8.82
CA VAL A 225 16.01 -23.45 8.08
C VAL A 225 16.52 -22.06 7.73
N MET A 226 16.13 -21.55 6.57
CA MET A 226 16.44 -20.20 6.13
C MET A 226 15.86 -19.18 7.11
N TYR A 227 16.64 -18.13 7.36
CA TYR A 227 16.16 -17.00 8.14
C TYR A 227 15.06 -16.27 7.37
N VAL A 228 14.03 -15.84 8.10
CA VAL A 228 12.81 -15.27 7.52
C VAL A 228 13.06 -14.16 6.50
N TRP A 229 14.10 -13.32 6.64
CA TRP A 229 14.32 -12.24 5.67
C TRP A 229 14.86 -12.69 4.31
N ILE A 230 15.69 -13.73 4.22
CA ILE A 230 16.15 -14.20 2.89
C ILE A 230 15.01 -14.94 2.17
N ASP A 231 14.20 -15.67 2.92
CA ASP A 231 12.96 -16.31 2.48
C ASP A 231 11.94 -15.26 2.01
N ALA A 232 11.46 -14.43 2.94
CA ALA A 232 10.46 -13.40 2.69
C ALA A 232 10.85 -12.45 1.57
N LEU A 233 12.09 -11.93 1.51
CA LEU A 233 12.48 -11.02 0.41
C LEU A 233 12.47 -11.71 -0.96
N THR A 234 12.66 -13.03 -1.03
CA THR A 234 12.60 -13.79 -2.28
C THR A 234 11.18 -13.86 -2.87
N ASN A 235 10.15 -13.49 -2.11
CA ASN A 235 8.77 -13.44 -2.62
C ASN A 235 8.66 -12.55 -3.86
N TYR A 236 9.43 -11.47 -3.94
CA TYR A 236 9.43 -10.53 -5.07
C TYR A 236 9.96 -11.18 -6.36
N LEU A 237 11.03 -11.98 -6.25
CA LEU A 237 11.55 -12.75 -7.38
C LEU A 237 10.56 -13.84 -7.80
N THR A 238 10.04 -14.59 -6.82
CA THR A 238 9.05 -15.65 -7.05
C THR A 238 7.83 -15.10 -7.78
N GLY A 239 7.38 -13.92 -7.33
CA GLY A 239 6.31 -13.13 -7.92
C GLY A 239 6.46 -12.92 -9.41
N ALA A 240 7.60 -12.35 -9.77
CA ALA A 240 8.02 -12.12 -11.15
C ALA A 240 8.32 -13.42 -11.93
N GLY A 241 8.30 -14.60 -11.30
CA GLY A 241 8.45 -15.89 -11.98
C GLY A 241 9.84 -16.52 -11.86
N TYR A 242 10.72 -16.01 -11.02
CA TYR A 242 11.98 -16.68 -10.71
C TYR A 242 11.72 -18.01 -9.95
N PRO A 243 12.46 -19.10 -10.23
CA PRO A 243 13.51 -19.22 -11.24
C PRO A 243 13.01 -19.77 -12.59
N ASP A 244 11.79 -20.32 -12.64
CA ASP A 244 11.34 -21.22 -13.71
C ASP A 244 10.56 -20.52 -14.84
N ASN A 245 9.97 -19.35 -14.59
CA ASN A 245 9.17 -18.60 -15.56
C ASN A 245 9.91 -17.36 -16.08
N LYS A 246 10.80 -17.61 -17.06
CA LYS A 246 11.62 -16.58 -17.69
C LYS A 246 10.80 -15.49 -18.38
N GLU A 247 9.67 -15.83 -19.01
CA GLU A 247 8.84 -14.86 -19.73
C GLU A 247 8.28 -13.79 -18.78
N ARG A 248 7.71 -14.22 -17.65
CA ARG A 248 7.21 -13.28 -16.63
C ARG A 248 8.36 -12.49 -16.02
N PHE A 249 9.50 -13.13 -15.79
CA PHE A 249 10.65 -12.50 -15.16
C PHE A 249 11.23 -11.40 -16.04
N ASP A 250 11.46 -11.68 -17.33
CA ASP A 250 11.94 -10.69 -18.30
C ASP A 250 10.96 -9.53 -18.50
N ARG A 251 9.65 -9.77 -18.31
CA ARG A 251 8.61 -8.76 -18.49
C ARG A 251 8.50 -7.81 -17.30
N TYR A 252 8.59 -8.32 -16.07
CA TYR A 252 8.25 -7.57 -14.86
C TYR A 252 9.42 -7.33 -13.90
N TRP A 253 10.50 -8.11 -13.97
CA TRP A 253 11.68 -7.87 -13.13
C TRP A 253 12.66 -6.91 -13.82
N PRO A 254 13.26 -5.95 -13.10
CA PRO A 254 13.11 -5.67 -11.66
C PRO A 254 11.83 -4.90 -11.31
N ALA A 255 11.37 -5.03 -10.07
CA ALA A 255 10.24 -4.27 -9.57
C ALA A 255 10.44 -2.75 -9.74
N ASP A 256 9.42 -2.07 -10.25
CA ASP A 256 9.39 -0.62 -10.39
C ASP A 256 9.31 0.06 -9.03
N ILE A 257 8.54 -0.51 -8.11
CA ILE A 257 8.41 -0.01 -6.74
C ILE A 257 8.07 -1.13 -5.75
N HIS A 258 8.84 -1.18 -4.67
CA HIS A 258 8.46 -1.86 -3.43
C HIS A 258 7.86 -0.85 -2.46
N VAL A 259 6.57 -0.99 -2.12
CA VAL A 259 5.89 -0.17 -1.12
C VAL A 259 5.90 -0.92 0.21
N ILE A 260 6.51 -0.32 1.24
CA ILE A 260 6.74 -0.98 2.52
C ILE A 260 6.59 -0.01 3.70
N GLY A 261 6.31 -0.53 4.89
CA GLY A 261 6.46 0.21 6.14
C GLY A 261 7.90 0.67 6.42
N LYS A 262 8.05 1.84 7.05
CA LYS A 262 9.36 2.40 7.43
C LYS A 262 10.19 1.52 8.37
N ASP A 263 9.57 0.64 9.14
CA ASP A 263 10.23 -0.29 10.07
C ASP A 263 11.04 -1.37 9.36
N ILE A 264 10.65 -1.73 8.14
CA ILE A 264 11.32 -2.78 7.36
C ILE A 264 12.21 -2.23 6.24
N ILE A 265 12.45 -0.91 6.23
CA ILE A 265 13.25 -0.22 5.21
C ILE A 265 14.66 -0.78 5.08
N ARG A 266 15.31 -1.16 6.20
CA ARG A 266 16.68 -1.67 6.18
C ARG A 266 16.78 -3.01 5.45
N PHE A 267 15.78 -3.88 5.62
CA PHE A 267 15.75 -5.17 4.92
C PHE A 267 15.66 -4.97 3.40
N HIS A 268 14.85 -4.01 2.95
CA HIS A 268 14.59 -3.77 1.53
C HIS A 268 15.61 -2.88 0.84
N ALA A 269 16.27 -1.99 1.58
CA ALA A 269 17.22 -1.04 1.03
C ALA A 269 18.70 -1.43 1.27
N VAL A 270 18.97 -2.40 2.16
CA VAL A 270 20.33 -2.87 2.46
C VAL A 270 20.49 -4.36 2.14
N TYR A 271 19.71 -5.23 2.80
CA TYR A 271 19.93 -6.67 2.67
C TYR A 271 19.48 -7.17 1.31
N TRP A 272 18.29 -6.75 0.87
CA TRP A 272 17.75 -7.14 -0.41
C TRP A 272 18.65 -6.78 -1.59
N PRO A 273 19.06 -5.51 -1.78
CA PRO A 273 19.98 -5.16 -2.85
C PRO A 273 21.33 -5.86 -2.72
N ALA A 274 21.83 -6.13 -1.50
CA ALA A 274 23.06 -6.91 -1.33
C ALA A 274 22.90 -8.37 -1.80
N PHE A 275 21.79 -9.04 -1.48
CA PHE A 275 21.48 -10.38 -1.99
C PHE A 275 21.37 -10.39 -3.52
N LEU A 276 20.70 -9.39 -4.10
CA LEU A 276 20.56 -9.26 -5.54
C LEU A 276 21.91 -8.99 -6.24
N MET A 277 22.72 -8.08 -5.70
CA MET A 277 24.09 -7.82 -6.19
C MET A 277 24.98 -9.07 -6.09
N ALA A 278 24.83 -9.86 -5.03
CA ALA A 278 25.57 -11.10 -4.84
C ALA A 278 25.14 -12.20 -5.82
N ALA A 279 23.86 -12.21 -6.21
CA ALA A 279 23.30 -13.15 -7.16
C ALA A 279 23.37 -12.67 -8.63
N ASP A 280 23.96 -11.50 -8.89
CA ASP A 280 23.98 -10.83 -10.19
C ASP A 280 22.57 -10.64 -10.80
N ILE A 281 21.61 -10.29 -9.95
CA ILE A 281 20.22 -10.01 -10.32
C ILE A 281 19.98 -8.49 -10.27
N ALA A 282 19.26 -7.96 -11.26
CA ALA A 282 18.92 -6.54 -11.33
C ALA A 282 18.19 -6.05 -10.07
N LEU A 283 18.55 -4.87 -9.58
CA LEU A 283 17.97 -4.24 -8.39
C LEU A 283 16.61 -3.59 -8.71
N PRO A 284 15.68 -3.51 -7.73
CA PRO A 284 14.44 -2.75 -7.89
C PRO A 284 14.74 -1.27 -8.20
N LYS A 285 13.84 -0.62 -8.95
CA LYS A 285 14.00 0.78 -9.33
C LYS A 285 13.78 1.73 -8.15
N LYS A 286 12.83 1.39 -7.25
CA LYS A 286 12.46 2.19 -6.08
C LYS A 286 12.03 1.34 -4.88
N VAL A 287 12.39 1.78 -3.69
CA VAL A 287 11.86 1.32 -2.40
C VAL A 287 11.24 2.52 -1.69
N PHE A 288 9.93 2.45 -1.45
CA PHE A 288 9.18 3.52 -0.78
C PHE A 288 8.78 3.08 0.63
N GLY A 289 9.36 3.73 1.65
CA GLY A 289 9.10 3.49 3.07
C GLY A 289 8.04 4.43 3.64
N HIS A 290 6.77 4.01 3.70
CA HIS A 290 5.69 4.82 4.24
C HIS A 290 5.69 4.88 5.77
N GLY A 291 5.08 5.92 6.33
CA GLY A 291 4.91 6.05 7.79
C GLY A 291 3.77 5.20 8.34
N PHE A 292 3.63 5.21 9.65
CA PHE A 292 2.57 4.46 10.34
C PHE A 292 1.26 5.22 10.38
N LEU A 293 0.16 4.47 10.38
CA LEU A 293 -1.13 5.01 10.76
C LEU A 293 -1.30 4.90 12.28
N LEU A 294 -1.58 6.02 12.92
CA LEU A 294 -1.75 6.18 14.36
C LEU A 294 -3.23 6.38 14.69
N ASN A 295 -3.67 5.91 15.85
CA ASN A 295 -5.01 6.17 16.38
C ASN A 295 -4.95 7.38 17.31
N ARG A 296 -5.51 8.53 16.91
CA ARG A 296 -5.43 9.80 17.67
C ARG A 296 -4.00 10.15 18.11
N GLY A 297 -3.01 9.89 17.25
CA GLY A 297 -1.59 10.12 17.51
C GLY A 297 -0.88 9.02 18.30
N GLU A 298 -1.58 7.98 18.75
CA GLU A 298 -0.99 6.85 19.48
C GLU A 298 -0.76 5.63 18.58
N LYS A 299 0.33 4.89 18.85
CA LYS A 299 0.61 3.64 18.15
C LYS A 299 -0.45 2.60 18.52
N MET A 300 -1.01 1.94 17.50
CA MET A 300 -1.97 0.86 17.72
C MET A 300 -1.28 -0.37 18.34
N SER A 301 -1.87 -0.93 19.39
CA SER A 301 -1.43 -2.19 19.99
C SER A 301 -2.57 -2.94 20.68
N LYS A 302 -2.49 -4.26 20.71
CA LYS A 302 -3.48 -5.11 21.40
C LYS A 302 -3.53 -4.82 22.90
N SER A 303 -2.37 -4.53 23.52
CA SER A 303 -2.27 -4.23 24.95
C SER A 303 -2.93 -2.91 25.35
N VAL A 304 -2.94 -1.91 24.45
CA VAL A 304 -3.63 -0.61 24.66
C VAL A 304 -5.12 -0.70 24.29
N GLY A 305 -5.54 -1.74 23.57
CA GLY A 305 -6.94 -1.95 23.19
C GLY A 305 -7.43 -1.00 22.07
N ASN A 306 -6.52 -0.27 21.43
CA ASN A 306 -6.82 0.77 20.44
C ASN A 306 -6.66 0.30 18.98
N VAL A 307 -6.52 -1.01 18.75
CA VAL A 307 -6.42 -1.62 17.41
C VAL A 307 -7.77 -1.51 16.72
N VAL A 308 -7.75 -1.08 15.45
CA VAL A 308 -8.96 -1.00 14.65
C VAL A 308 -8.98 -2.06 13.55
N ASP A 309 -10.09 -2.81 13.56
CA ASP A 309 -10.42 -3.81 12.57
C ASP A 309 -10.80 -3.10 11.26
N PRO A 310 -10.06 -3.36 10.16
CA PRO A 310 -10.32 -2.72 8.88
C PRO A 310 -11.70 -3.13 8.30
N ILE A 311 -12.20 -4.33 8.59
CA ILE A 311 -13.52 -4.77 8.13
C ILE A 311 -14.63 -3.95 8.78
N ASP A 312 -14.50 -3.65 10.07
CA ASP A 312 -15.49 -2.84 10.79
C ASP A 312 -15.46 -1.37 10.32
N MET A 313 -14.28 -0.84 9.96
CA MET A 313 -14.19 0.47 9.32
C MET A 313 -14.90 0.50 7.96
N ALA A 314 -14.67 -0.51 7.11
CA ALA A 314 -15.31 -0.60 5.80
C ALA A 314 -16.84 -0.69 5.93
N LYS A 315 -17.36 -1.46 6.90
CA LYS A 315 -18.81 -1.54 7.18
C LYS A 315 -19.38 -0.23 7.69
N LEU A 316 -18.65 0.47 8.55
CA LEU A 316 -19.13 1.69 9.18
C LEU A 316 -19.17 2.86 8.20
N TYR A 317 -18.09 3.09 7.47
CA TYR A 317 -17.92 4.31 6.66
C TYR A 317 -18.09 4.09 5.15
N GLY A 318 -17.95 2.86 4.68
CA GLY A 318 -17.85 2.51 3.27
C GLY A 318 -16.40 2.37 2.79
N VAL A 319 -16.19 1.49 1.80
CA VAL A 319 -14.86 1.10 1.31
C VAL A 319 -14.15 2.29 0.65
N ASP A 320 -14.77 2.91 -0.35
CA ASP A 320 -14.17 4.03 -1.09
C ASP A 320 -13.98 5.27 -0.22
N GLN A 321 -14.85 5.48 0.77
CA GLN A 321 -14.73 6.55 1.76
C GLN A 321 -13.45 6.40 2.58
N ILE A 322 -13.15 5.18 3.05
CA ILE A 322 -11.91 4.92 3.78
C ILE A 322 -10.69 4.98 2.87
N ARG A 323 -10.77 4.45 1.65
CA ARG A 323 -9.70 4.58 0.67
C ARG A 323 -9.36 6.04 0.42
N TYR A 324 -10.36 6.86 0.13
CA TYR A 324 -10.19 8.31 -0.04
C TYR A 324 -9.56 8.94 1.20
N PHE A 325 -10.11 8.70 2.38
CA PHE A 325 -9.59 9.27 3.63
C PHE A 325 -8.10 8.96 3.82
N LEU A 326 -7.71 7.70 3.69
CA LEU A 326 -6.32 7.28 3.90
C LEU A 326 -5.35 7.88 2.87
N LEU A 327 -5.79 7.98 1.61
CA LEU A 327 -4.98 8.56 0.52
C LEU A 327 -4.95 10.08 0.56
N ARG A 328 -5.94 10.73 1.18
CA ARG A 328 -6.15 12.18 1.19
C ARG A 328 -5.58 12.87 2.43
N GLU A 329 -5.82 12.29 3.59
CA GLU A 329 -5.53 12.89 4.90
C GLU A 329 -4.05 12.71 5.27
N VAL A 330 -3.49 11.55 4.93
CA VAL A 330 -2.10 11.22 5.27
C VAL A 330 -1.18 11.63 4.13
N THR A 331 -0.16 12.44 4.47
CA THR A 331 0.98 12.66 3.55
C THR A 331 1.75 11.35 3.45
N PHE A 332 1.61 10.64 2.32
CA PHE A 332 2.23 9.34 2.12
C PHE A 332 3.76 9.44 2.28
N GLY A 333 4.35 8.59 3.12
CA GLY A 333 5.75 8.72 3.56
C GLY A 333 5.93 9.25 4.99
N GLN A 334 4.93 9.94 5.53
CA GLN A 334 4.91 10.41 6.93
C GLN A 334 3.96 9.56 7.78
N ASP A 335 4.09 9.69 9.10
CA ASP A 335 3.11 9.11 10.02
C ASP A 335 1.82 9.91 9.91
N GLY A 336 0.70 9.21 9.77
CA GLY A 336 -0.64 9.78 9.72
C GLY A 336 -1.41 9.42 10.98
N SER A 337 -2.41 10.23 11.32
CA SER A 337 -3.36 9.87 12.37
C SER A 337 -4.75 9.76 11.78
N TYR A 338 -5.53 8.78 12.22
CA TYR A 338 -6.97 8.77 11.99
C TYR A 338 -7.73 9.13 13.27
N SER A 339 -8.93 9.66 13.08
CA SER A 339 -9.97 9.78 14.10
C SER A 339 -11.33 9.64 13.42
N HIS A 340 -12.35 9.23 14.18
CA HIS A 340 -13.73 9.17 13.69
C HIS A 340 -14.16 10.54 13.12
N GLU A 341 -13.84 11.61 13.85
CA GLU A 341 -14.18 12.97 13.51
C GLU A 341 -13.54 13.41 12.18
N ALA A 342 -12.26 13.08 11.96
CA ALA A 342 -11.57 13.39 10.71
C ALA A 342 -12.14 12.63 9.52
N ILE A 343 -12.45 11.33 9.69
CA ILE A 343 -13.07 10.50 8.64
C ILE A 343 -14.43 11.07 8.25
N VAL A 344 -15.30 11.31 9.23
CA VAL A 344 -16.65 11.85 8.98
C VAL A 344 -16.59 13.22 8.33
N ASN A 345 -15.64 14.08 8.73
CA ASN A 345 -15.46 15.38 8.10
C ASN A 345 -15.09 15.24 6.62
N ARG A 346 -14.13 14.37 6.26
CA ARG A 346 -13.74 14.13 4.87
C ARG A 346 -14.87 13.54 4.03
N ILE A 347 -15.63 12.60 4.59
CA ILE A 347 -16.80 12.02 3.90
C ILE A 347 -17.85 13.10 3.62
N ASN A 348 -18.17 13.91 4.63
CA ASN A 348 -19.25 14.88 4.51
C ASN A 348 -18.87 16.10 3.68
N ALA A 349 -17.69 16.68 3.91
CA ALA A 349 -17.24 17.86 3.18
C ALA A 349 -16.82 17.50 1.75
N ASP A 350 -15.74 16.74 1.62
CA ASP A 350 -15.09 16.49 0.33
C ASP A 350 -15.96 15.61 -0.59
N LEU A 351 -16.50 14.50 -0.07
CA LEU A 351 -17.22 13.53 -0.91
C LEU A 351 -18.68 13.90 -1.13
N ALA A 352 -19.43 14.10 -0.05
CA ALA A 352 -20.87 14.33 -0.15
C ALA A 352 -21.24 15.76 -0.58
N ASN A 353 -20.64 16.78 0.04
CA ASN A 353 -21.02 18.18 -0.21
C ASN A 353 -20.33 18.78 -1.44
N ASP A 354 -19.08 18.43 -1.72
CA ASP A 354 -18.38 19.02 -2.86
C ASP A 354 -18.64 18.21 -4.13
N PHE A 355 -18.13 16.98 -4.21
CA PHE A 355 -18.18 16.22 -5.46
C PHE A 355 -19.57 15.60 -5.70
N GLY A 356 -20.15 14.95 -4.69
CA GLY A 356 -21.44 14.28 -4.77
C GLY A 356 -22.60 15.23 -5.05
N ASN A 357 -22.64 16.37 -4.36
CA ASN A 357 -23.67 17.39 -4.59
C ASN A 357 -23.55 18.05 -5.96
N LEU A 358 -22.34 18.33 -6.44
CA LEU A 358 -22.11 18.87 -7.78
C LEU A 358 -22.70 17.95 -8.85
N ALA A 359 -22.38 16.66 -8.77
CA ALA A 359 -22.93 15.63 -9.66
C ALA A 359 -24.46 15.52 -9.52
N GLN A 360 -24.97 15.39 -8.30
CA GLN A 360 -26.40 15.19 -8.06
C GLN A 360 -27.23 16.39 -8.54
N ARG A 361 -26.76 17.62 -8.29
CA ARG A 361 -27.46 18.85 -8.66
C ARG A 361 -27.54 19.01 -10.18
N SER A 362 -26.43 18.79 -10.88
CA SER A 362 -26.39 18.87 -12.35
C SER A 362 -27.26 17.79 -13.00
N LEU A 363 -27.07 16.53 -12.62
CA LEU A 363 -27.85 15.38 -13.13
C LEU A 363 -29.35 15.49 -12.82
N SER A 364 -29.73 16.01 -11.65
CA SER A 364 -31.15 16.19 -11.28
C SER A 364 -31.85 17.24 -12.16
N ILE A 365 -31.17 18.31 -12.54
CA ILE A 365 -31.73 19.30 -13.46
C ILE A 365 -31.88 18.67 -14.85
N ILE A 366 -30.87 17.94 -15.33
CA ILE A 366 -30.93 17.27 -16.64
C ILE A 366 -32.05 16.23 -16.69
N ALA A 367 -32.20 15.42 -15.64
CA ALA A 367 -33.24 14.40 -15.56
C ALA A 367 -34.66 14.98 -15.65
N LYS A 368 -34.90 16.16 -15.07
CA LYS A 368 -36.19 16.87 -15.16
C LYS A 368 -36.45 17.46 -16.54
N ASN A 369 -35.43 17.55 -17.39
CA ASN A 369 -35.48 18.26 -18.67
C ASN A 369 -35.03 17.37 -19.84
N GLY A 370 -35.53 16.13 -19.88
CA GLY A 370 -35.34 15.23 -21.01
C GLY A 370 -34.37 14.07 -20.77
N ALA A 371 -33.67 14.05 -19.62
CA ALA A 371 -32.82 12.94 -19.17
C ALA A 371 -31.82 12.46 -20.24
N LYS A 372 -31.21 13.43 -20.93
CA LYS A 372 -30.18 13.21 -21.95
C LYS A 372 -29.06 14.23 -21.75
N VAL A 373 -27.84 13.89 -22.15
CA VAL A 373 -26.72 14.84 -22.19
C VAL A 373 -27.15 16.07 -23.01
N PRO A 374 -27.11 17.29 -22.44
CA PRO A 374 -27.53 18.50 -23.15
C PRO A 374 -26.59 18.86 -24.31
N SER A 375 -27.05 19.73 -25.21
CA SER A 375 -26.22 20.26 -26.31
C SER A 375 -25.56 21.60 -25.91
N PRO A 376 -24.24 21.76 -26.08
CA PRO A 376 -23.53 23.00 -25.74
C PRO A 376 -23.55 24.06 -26.85
N GLU A 377 -24.75 24.45 -27.31
CA GLU A 377 -24.94 25.34 -28.47
C GLU A 377 -24.51 26.81 -28.24
N ASP A 378 -24.47 27.28 -26.99
CA ASP A 378 -24.08 28.64 -26.60
C ASP A 378 -22.87 28.60 -25.66
N THR A 379 -21.75 28.09 -26.18
CA THR A 379 -20.48 28.02 -25.45
C THR A 379 -19.82 29.40 -25.41
N ARG A 380 -19.49 29.85 -24.20
CA ARG A 380 -18.93 31.17 -23.91
C ARG A 380 -17.57 31.08 -23.23
N ALA A 381 -16.95 32.23 -23.00
CA ALA A 381 -15.61 32.32 -22.43
C ALA A 381 -15.52 31.70 -21.02
N GLU A 382 -16.57 31.81 -20.21
CA GLU A 382 -16.60 31.24 -18.85
C GLU A 382 -16.60 29.70 -18.87
N ASP A 383 -17.19 29.09 -19.90
CA ASP A 383 -17.22 27.64 -20.07
C ASP A 383 -15.84 27.10 -20.51
N GLN A 384 -15.21 27.83 -21.44
CA GLN A 384 -13.87 27.52 -21.91
C GLN A 384 -12.87 27.67 -20.76
N ALA A 385 -12.99 28.72 -19.95
CA ALA A 385 -12.17 28.94 -18.78
C ALA A 385 -12.29 27.81 -17.74
N LEU A 386 -13.49 27.23 -17.54
CA LEU A 386 -13.63 26.02 -16.72
C LEU A 386 -12.81 24.88 -17.30
N MET A 387 -12.99 24.57 -18.59
CA MET A 387 -12.32 23.42 -19.19
C MET A 387 -10.79 23.59 -19.30
N GLU A 388 -10.29 24.81 -19.48
CA GLU A 388 -8.86 25.11 -19.40
C GLU A 388 -8.27 24.78 -18.02
N LYS A 389 -8.99 25.12 -16.94
CA LYS A 389 -8.58 24.77 -15.57
C LYS A 389 -8.57 23.25 -15.36
N ILE A 390 -9.58 22.54 -15.87
CA ILE A 390 -9.67 21.08 -15.78
C ILE A 390 -8.57 20.40 -16.61
N ALA A 391 -8.24 20.92 -17.79
CA ALA A 391 -7.23 20.35 -18.69
C ALA A 391 -5.81 20.31 -18.06
N GLY A 392 -5.52 21.17 -17.08
CA GLY A 392 -4.26 21.17 -16.34
C GLY A 392 -4.17 20.11 -15.22
N ILE A 393 -5.29 19.52 -14.79
CA ILE A 393 -5.32 18.56 -13.68
C ILE A 393 -4.63 17.22 -13.99
N PRO A 394 -4.82 16.59 -15.17
CA PRO A 394 -4.15 15.33 -15.50
C PRO A 394 -2.62 15.39 -15.34
N HIS A 395 -1.98 16.49 -15.76
CA HIS A 395 -0.54 16.66 -15.62
C HIS A 395 -0.10 16.78 -14.15
N GLN A 396 -0.87 17.48 -13.33
CA GLN A 396 -0.61 17.62 -11.89
C GLN A 396 -0.77 16.28 -11.17
N VAL A 397 -1.81 15.51 -11.50
CA VAL A 397 -2.01 14.14 -11.00
C VAL A 397 -0.84 13.25 -11.40
N ALA A 398 -0.41 13.28 -12.66
CA ALA A 398 0.72 12.47 -13.11
C ALA A 398 2.03 12.82 -12.39
N THR A 399 2.28 14.12 -12.18
CA THR A 399 3.46 14.59 -11.44
C THR A 399 3.43 14.09 -10.00
N ALA A 400 2.28 14.19 -9.32
CA ALA A 400 2.12 13.73 -7.95
C ALA A 400 2.26 12.20 -7.83
N MET A 401 1.66 11.43 -8.74
CA MET A 401 1.72 9.96 -8.72
C MET A 401 3.12 9.42 -9.03
N ASN A 402 3.86 10.03 -9.96
CA ASN A 402 5.27 9.69 -10.21
C ASN A 402 6.16 9.93 -8.97
N ASN A 403 5.80 10.93 -8.16
CA ASN A 403 6.43 11.23 -6.88
C ASN A 403 5.83 10.43 -5.70
N VAL A 404 4.94 9.47 -5.97
CA VAL A 404 4.30 8.61 -4.97
C VAL A 404 3.55 9.44 -3.91
N ALA A 405 2.88 10.52 -4.36
CA ALA A 405 2.17 11.48 -3.52
C ALA A 405 0.65 11.50 -3.84
N PRO A 406 -0.10 10.42 -3.52
CA PRO A 406 -1.52 10.34 -3.82
C PRO A 406 -2.37 11.44 -3.18
N ASN A 407 -1.96 11.96 -2.01
CA ASN A 407 -2.62 13.09 -1.36
C ASN A 407 -2.58 14.35 -2.22
N GLN A 408 -1.43 14.65 -2.84
CA GLN A 408 -1.26 15.80 -3.74
C GLN A 408 -2.02 15.60 -5.07
N ALA A 409 -2.12 14.36 -5.54
CA ALA A 409 -2.94 14.02 -6.71
C ALA A 409 -4.43 14.30 -6.43
N LEU A 410 -4.93 13.87 -5.26
CA LEU A 410 -6.30 14.16 -4.82
C LEU A 410 -6.53 15.66 -4.58
N ASP A 411 -5.55 16.39 -4.02
CA ASP A 411 -5.61 17.85 -3.90
C ASP A 411 -5.81 18.54 -5.27
N ALA A 412 -5.12 18.09 -6.30
CA ALA A 412 -5.29 18.61 -7.66
C ALA A 412 -6.71 18.33 -8.19
N ILE A 413 -7.21 17.11 -8.03
CA ILE A 413 -8.57 16.73 -8.44
C ILE A 413 -9.62 17.57 -7.70
N TRP A 414 -9.48 17.74 -6.38
CA TRP A 414 -10.43 18.53 -5.59
C TRP A 414 -10.39 20.02 -5.88
N ARG A 415 -9.24 20.57 -6.30
CA ARG A 415 -9.21 21.93 -6.88
C ARG A 415 -10.09 22.01 -8.13
N GLY A 416 -10.04 21.02 -9.02
CA GLY A 416 -10.94 20.94 -10.16
C GLY A 416 -12.42 20.82 -9.77
N VAL A 417 -12.75 20.05 -8.74
CA VAL A 417 -14.12 19.98 -8.17
C VAL A 417 -14.57 21.35 -7.65
N GLY A 418 -13.67 22.10 -7.00
CA GLY A 418 -13.93 23.47 -6.55
C GLY A 418 -14.23 24.43 -7.70
N GLU A 419 -13.44 24.39 -8.77
CA GLU A 419 -13.65 25.21 -9.97
C GLU A 419 -14.99 24.91 -10.65
N ALA A 420 -15.38 23.63 -10.75
CA ALA A 420 -16.67 23.24 -11.30
C ALA A 420 -17.85 23.68 -10.40
N ASN A 421 -17.69 23.61 -9.07
CA ASN A 421 -18.68 24.12 -8.11
C ASN A 421 -18.85 25.64 -8.19
N LEU A 422 -17.75 26.39 -8.33
CA LEU A 422 -17.78 27.83 -8.53
C LEU A 422 -18.52 28.18 -9.82
N TYR A 423 -18.13 27.54 -10.92
CA TYR A 423 -18.74 27.74 -12.24
C TYR A 423 -20.26 27.54 -12.23
N ILE A 424 -20.76 26.38 -11.77
CA ILE A 424 -22.21 26.13 -11.77
C ILE A 424 -22.97 27.09 -10.83
N SER A 425 -22.31 27.57 -9.77
CA SER A 425 -22.89 28.52 -8.81
C SER A 425 -23.05 29.90 -9.42
N GLU A 426 -22.02 30.42 -10.09
CA GLU A 426 -22.04 31.74 -10.75
C GLU A 426 -22.96 31.75 -11.98
N GLN A 427 -22.92 30.69 -12.79
CA GLN A 427 -23.73 30.58 -14.00
C GLN A 427 -25.21 30.29 -13.70
N ALA A 428 -25.53 29.76 -12.52
CA ALA A 428 -26.87 29.55 -11.99
C ALA A 428 -27.89 28.99 -13.02
N PRO A 429 -27.66 27.79 -13.61
CA PRO A 429 -28.50 27.26 -14.69
C PRO A 429 -29.97 27.09 -14.30
N TRP A 430 -30.30 26.89 -13.01
CA TRP A 430 -31.69 26.83 -12.52
C TRP A 430 -32.44 28.16 -12.66
N THR A 431 -31.73 29.29 -12.65
CA THR A 431 -32.31 30.62 -12.87
C THR A 431 -32.33 30.93 -14.36
N VAL A 432 -31.19 30.75 -15.03
CA VAL A 432 -31.03 31.03 -16.47
C VAL A 432 -32.06 30.28 -17.31
N ARG A 433 -32.37 29.01 -16.96
CA ARG A 433 -33.33 28.19 -17.71
C ARG A 433 -34.73 28.80 -17.83
N LYS A 434 -35.13 29.70 -16.92
CA LYS A 434 -36.44 30.36 -16.97
C LYS A 434 -36.57 31.32 -18.14
N THR A 435 -35.45 31.85 -18.64
CA THR A 435 -35.39 32.87 -19.70
C THR A 435 -34.62 32.39 -20.92
N ASP A 436 -33.61 31.53 -20.73
CA ASP A 436 -32.71 31.04 -21.76
C ASP A 436 -32.37 29.56 -21.53
N PRO A 437 -33.23 28.63 -21.99
CA PRO A 437 -32.99 27.19 -21.86
C PRO A 437 -31.73 26.70 -22.58
N VAL A 438 -31.37 27.29 -23.73
CA VAL A 438 -30.22 26.89 -24.53
C VAL A 438 -28.92 27.18 -23.78
N ARG A 439 -28.81 28.37 -23.17
CA ARG A 439 -27.67 28.69 -22.32
C ARG A 439 -27.60 27.79 -21.08
N ALA A 440 -28.74 27.53 -20.43
CA ALA A 440 -28.78 26.64 -19.26
C ALA A 440 -28.34 25.21 -19.59
N ASP A 441 -28.72 24.69 -20.76
CA ASP A 441 -28.29 23.38 -21.26
C ASP A 441 -26.78 23.36 -21.54
N THR A 442 -26.22 24.44 -22.10
CA THR A 442 -24.77 24.56 -22.30
C THR A 442 -23.99 24.56 -20.98
N ILE A 443 -24.48 25.29 -19.97
CA ILE A 443 -23.88 25.31 -18.64
C ILE A 443 -23.88 23.92 -18.00
N LEU A 444 -25.01 23.20 -18.13
CA LEU A 444 -25.15 21.85 -17.59
C LEU A 444 -24.23 20.87 -18.30
N TYR A 445 -24.10 20.95 -19.63
CA TYR A 445 -23.17 20.12 -20.41
C TYR A 445 -21.73 20.26 -19.90
N TRP A 446 -21.21 21.48 -19.80
CA TRP A 446 -19.83 21.70 -19.35
C TRP A 446 -19.62 21.30 -17.89
N THR A 447 -20.65 21.46 -17.04
CA THR A 447 -20.59 20.96 -15.66
C THR A 447 -20.44 19.44 -15.63
N ILE A 448 -21.28 18.69 -16.35
CA ILE A 448 -21.22 17.22 -16.32
C ILE A 448 -19.99 16.66 -17.05
N GLU A 449 -19.43 17.38 -18.02
CA GLU A 449 -18.16 17.04 -18.66
C GLU A 449 -16.99 17.20 -17.66
N ALA A 450 -16.98 18.28 -16.88
CA ALA A 450 -16.00 18.44 -15.79
C ALA A 450 -16.15 17.32 -14.74
N VAL A 451 -17.37 16.99 -14.32
CA VAL A 451 -17.64 15.87 -13.41
C VAL A 451 -17.12 14.55 -13.99
N ARG A 452 -17.34 14.28 -15.29
CA ARG A 452 -16.85 13.07 -15.96
C ARG A 452 -15.33 12.97 -15.91
N GLN A 453 -14.62 14.02 -16.31
CA GLN A 453 -13.15 14.00 -16.32
C GLN A 453 -12.58 13.83 -14.91
N LEU A 454 -13.16 14.52 -13.92
CA LEU A 454 -12.75 14.39 -12.53
C LEU A 454 -13.04 12.99 -11.95
N ALA A 455 -14.15 12.35 -12.34
CA ALA A 455 -14.45 10.99 -11.93
C ALA A 455 -13.48 9.97 -12.54
N ILE A 456 -13.13 10.12 -13.82
CA ILE A 456 -12.08 9.31 -14.48
C ILE A 456 -10.74 9.48 -13.76
N LEU A 457 -10.36 10.74 -13.49
CA LEU A 457 -9.10 11.07 -12.81
C LEU A 457 -9.04 10.58 -11.36
N CYS A 458 -10.17 10.39 -10.68
CA CYS A 458 -10.22 9.94 -9.29
C CYS A 458 -10.45 8.42 -9.13
N ARG A 459 -10.74 7.72 -10.23
CA ARG A 459 -11.11 6.30 -10.23
C ARG A 459 -10.05 5.37 -9.62
N TRP A 460 -8.77 5.76 -9.62
CA TRP A 460 -7.71 5.00 -8.94
C TRP A 460 -7.86 5.00 -7.41
N ALA A 461 -8.41 6.06 -6.82
CA ALA A 461 -8.62 6.20 -5.38
C ALA A 461 -9.95 5.56 -4.94
N MET A 462 -11.04 5.85 -5.67
CA MET A 462 -12.41 5.43 -5.35
C MET A 462 -13.06 4.69 -6.53
N PRO A 463 -12.63 3.46 -6.83
CA PRO A 463 -13.02 2.76 -8.05
C PRO A 463 -14.54 2.58 -8.18
N ALA A 464 -15.22 2.12 -7.12
CA ALA A 464 -16.65 1.79 -7.20
C ALA A 464 -17.53 3.03 -7.31
N SER A 465 -17.21 4.08 -6.56
CA SER A 465 -17.96 5.34 -6.51
C SER A 465 -17.77 6.13 -7.79
N CYS A 466 -16.53 6.20 -8.30
CA CYS A 466 -16.27 6.83 -9.60
C CYS A 466 -16.92 6.04 -10.73
N ASP A 467 -16.94 4.70 -10.68
CA ASP A 467 -17.67 3.88 -11.64
C ASP A 467 -19.19 4.13 -11.61
N ALA A 468 -19.79 4.17 -10.42
CA ALA A 468 -21.21 4.49 -10.25
C ALA A 468 -21.54 5.90 -10.77
N LEU A 469 -20.65 6.88 -10.56
CA LEU A 469 -20.82 8.22 -11.10
C LEU A 469 -20.71 8.26 -12.63
N LEU A 470 -19.79 7.49 -13.21
CA LEU A 470 -19.62 7.36 -14.65
C LEU A 470 -20.81 6.63 -15.31
N ASP A 471 -21.41 5.65 -14.61
CA ASP A 471 -22.69 5.03 -15.03
C ASP A 471 -23.81 6.08 -15.14
N LEU A 472 -23.90 7.00 -14.17
CA LEU A 472 -24.88 8.08 -14.19
C LEU A 472 -24.66 9.10 -15.32
N LEU A 473 -23.46 9.11 -15.90
CA LEU A 473 -23.07 9.91 -17.06
C LEU A 473 -23.12 9.10 -18.37
N GLY A 474 -23.67 7.89 -18.34
CA GLY A 474 -23.83 7.02 -19.51
C GLY A 474 -22.53 6.49 -20.10
N GLN A 475 -21.43 6.49 -19.33
CA GLN A 475 -20.12 6.06 -19.82
C GLN A 475 -19.96 4.54 -19.77
N GLY A 476 -19.57 3.93 -20.89
CA GLY A 476 -19.27 2.50 -20.96
C GLY A 476 -18.06 2.10 -20.12
N ALA A 477 -17.85 0.80 -19.91
CA ALA A 477 -16.69 0.29 -19.16
C ALA A 477 -15.35 0.55 -19.89
N ASP A 478 -15.38 0.66 -21.22
CA ASP A 478 -14.26 0.97 -22.11
C ASP A 478 -13.93 2.46 -22.19
N GLN A 479 -14.71 3.32 -21.52
CA GLN A 479 -14.59 4.78 -21.56
C GLN A 479 -14.18 5.39 -20.22
N ARG A 480 -13.40 4.65 -19.41
CA ARG A 480 -13.08 5.02 -18.02
C ARG A 480 -11.59 5.07 -17.69
N ASP A 481 -10.74 4.97 -18.69
CA ASP A 481 -9.29 5.18 -18.55
C ASP A 481 -8.90 6.60 -18.95
N PHE A 482 -7.61 6.94 -18.86
CA PHE A 482 -7.15 8.29 -19.19
C PHE A 482 -7.21 8.62 -20.69
N ARG A 483 -7.33 7.63 -21.58
CA ARG A 483 -7.55 7.88 -23.02
C ARG A 483 -8.93 8.50 -23.25
N ALA A 484 -9.92 8.12 -22.45
CA ALA A 484 -11.27 8.68 -22.49
C ALA A 484 -11.35 10.17 -22.11
N LEU A 485 -10.29 10.76 -21.54
CA LEU A 485 -10.24 12.22 -21.29
C LEU A 485 -10.20 13.03 -22.59
N SER A 486 -9.71 12.44 -23.69
CA SER A 486 -9.64 13.11 -25.00
C SER A 486 -10.98 13.14 -25.76
N ALA A 487 -11.95 12.33 -25.35
CA ALA A 487 -13.28 12.24 -25.96
C ALA A 487 -14.32 12.86 -25.02
N PRO A 488 -14.94 14.00 -25.37
CA PRO A 488 -15.95 14.63 -24.53
C PRO A 488 -17.27 13.84 -24.55
N LEU A 489 -18.16 14.15 -23.60
CA LEU A 489 -19.53 13.63 -23.58
C LEU A 489 -20.26 13.86 -24.92
N VAL A 490 -20.97 12.84 -25.38
CA VAL A 490 -21.77 12.92 -26.61
C VAL A 490 -23.15 13.52 -26.30
N PRO A 491 -23.53 14.67 -26.89
CA PRO A 491 -24.86 15.24 -26.72
C PRO A 491 -25.97 14.29 -27.14
N GLY A 492 -27.11 14.34 -26.44
CA GLY A 492 -28.28 13.50 -26.70
C GLY A 492 -28.21 12.09 -26.11
N LEU A 493 -27.08 11.67 -25.54
CA LEU A 493 -26.94 10.38 -24.87
C LEU A 493 -27.93 10.27 -23.70
N PRO A 494 -28.79 9.24 -23.63
CA PRO A 494 -29.71 9.03 -22.51
C PRO A 494 -28.96 8.83 -21.19
N LEU A 495 -29.43 9.51 -20.14
CA LEU A 495 -28.88 9.40 -18.79
C LEU A 495 -29.86 8.64 -17.88
N PRO A 496 -29.39 7.73 -17.03
CA PRO A 496 -30.24 7.03 -16.08
C PRO A 496 -30.78 7.99 -15.01
N LYS A 497 -31.73 7.50 -14.22
CA LYS A 497 -32.27 8.27 -13.08
C LYS A 497 -31.13 8.61 -12.10
N PRO A 498 -30.96 9.87 -11.68
CA PRO A 498 -29.91 10.25 -10.75
C PRO A 498 -30.07 9.56 -9.39
N VAL A 499 -28.97 9.04 -8.87
CA VAL A 499 -28.85 8.44 -7.54
C VAL A 499 -27.62 9.03 -6.85
N GLY A 500 -27.72 9.31 -5.55
CA GLY A 500 -26.58 9.85 -4.80
C GLY A 500 -25.46 8.81 -4.68
N VAL A 501 -24.27 9.15 -5.18
CA VAL A 501 -23.08 8.28 -5.17
C VAL A 501 -22.36 8.34 -3.81
N PHE A 502 -22.26 9.53 -3.23
CA PHE A 502 -21.59 9.78 -1.95
C PHE A 502 -22.62 10.15 -0.88
N PRO A 503 -23.21 9.17 -0.17
CA PRO A 503 -24.13 9.47 0.92
C PRO A 503 -23.38 10.19 2.05
N ARG A 504 -24.04 11.17 2.68
CA ARG A 504 -23.52 11.77 3.92
C ARG A 504 -23.46 10.72 5.00
N PHE A 505 -22.40 10.75 5.79
CA PHE A 505 -22.33 9.98 7.03
C PHE A 505 -23.24 10.63 8.07
N VAL A 506 -24.18 9.85 8.60
CA VAL A 506 -25.09 10.26 9.67
C VAL A 506 -24.83 9.38 10.88
N GLU A 507 -24.56 10.02 12.03
CA GLU A 507 -24.47 9.35 13.32
C GLU A 507 -25.82 8.70 13.64
N ASN A 508 -25.83 7.38 13.87
CA ASN A 508 -27.01 6.67 14.35
C ASN A 508 -26.92 6.51 15.88
N ASP A 509 -28.03 6.66 16.62
CA ASP A 509 -28.08 6.56 18.10
C ASP A 509 -27.50 5.25 18.67
N LYS A 510 -27.42 4.18 17.87
CA LYS A 510 -26.74 2.93 18.25
C LYS A 510 -25.21 3.04 18.33
N ASN A 511 -24.60 3.86 17.46
CA ASN A 511 -23.15 4.09 17.48
C ASN A 511 -22.72 4.85 18.75
N ASN A 512 -23.61 5.67 19.30
CA ASN A 512 -23.41 6.34 20.60
C ASN A 512 -23.39 5.37 21.78
N SER A 513 -24.17 4.28 21.75
CA SER A 513 -24.17 3.29 22.84
C SER A 513 -22.90 2.43 22.89
N GLU A 514 -22.29 2.12 21.75
CA GLU A 514 -21.01 1.40 21.70
C GLU A 514 -19.83 2.33 22.02
N LYS A 515 -19.90 3.61 21.62
CA LYS A 515 -18.91 4.65 21.97
C LYS A 515 -18.92 4.94 23.47
N ALA A 516 -20.09 5.12 24.08
CA ALA A 516 -20.22 5.35 25.52
C ALA A 516 -19.85 4.13 26.39
N ALA A 517 -19.93 2.92 25.85
CA ALA A 517 -19.49 1.70 26.54
C ALA A 517 -17.97 1.49 26.44
N LYS A 518 -17.35 1.86 25.30
CA LYS A 518 -15.89 1.79 25.10
C LYS A 518 -15.12 2.93 25.77
N ASP A 519 -15.70 4.12 25.89
CA ASP A 519 -15.07 5.26 26.59
C ASP A 519 -15.14 5.12 28.14
N LYS A 520 -15.83 4.09 28.65
CA LYS A 520 -16.01 3.81 30.10
C LYS A 520 -15.31 2.53 30.58
N ALA A 521 -14.67 1.78 29.70
CA ALA A 521 -13.94 0.55 30.00
C ALA A 521 -12.46 0.75 29.65
#